data_AF-A0A918S1E4-F1
#
_entry.id   AF-A0A918S1E4-F1
#
_cell.length_a   1.000
_cell.length_b   1.000
_cell.length_c   1.000
_cell.angle_alpha   90.00
_cell.angle_beta   90.00
_cell.angle_gamma   90.00
#
_symmetry.space_group_name_H-M   'P 1'
#
loop_
_entity.id
_entity.type
_entity.pdbx_description
1 polymer ?
#
loop_
_entity_poly.entity_id
_entity_poly.type
_entity_poly.pdbx_seq_one_letter_code
_entity_poly.pdbx_strand_id
1 'polypeptide(L)'
;MTTPTTISTDPHEAAVEQAEQEAAKAEQLLAALEERVRDGDEQVTAQQLADARELGRFAKLRAEAARRKAERAAAQAAERERQHTTERALALLAEHSPRTLATKYAAARDALAAFIVASDAFDAAVTEAAALLRSAGAPQCAGSPEDMQGPPASPTAPRWYFALSGATVHLGGDDVRHADGAAARLAVLLDDLDRAAGIRKAGDAPEFTRAPIIEQAHRARGALRPQLDRLADAPKESAK
;
A
#
# COMPACT_ATOMS: atom_id res chain seq x y z
N MET A 1 22.83 -3.37 -29.29
CA MET A 1 22.23 -4.72 -29.42
C MET A 1 20.73 -4.56 -29.27
N THR A 2 20.01 -4.49 -30.38
CA THR A 2 18.54 -4.40 -30.44
C THR A 2 17.98 -5.82 -30.46
N THR A 3 17.34 -6.24 -29.36
CA THR A 3 16.61 -7.51 -29.33
C THR A 3 15.39 -7.42 -30.23
N PRO A 4 15.19 -8.36 -31.17
CA PRO A 4 14.01 -8.34 -32.03
C PRO A 4 12.75 -8.54 -31.19
N THR A 5 11.84 -7.57 -31.28
CA THR A 5 10.47 -7.66 -30.76
C THR A 5 9.82 -8.87 -31.40
N THR A 6 9.62 -9.93 -30.61
CA THR A 6 8.90 -11.12 -31.05
C THR A 6 7.43 -10.73 -31.15
N ILE A 7 6.93 -10.61 -32.38
CA ILE A 7 5.53 -10.38 -32.66
C ILE A 7 4.81 -11.68 -32.28
N SER A 8 4.36 -11.76 -31.03
CA SER A 8 3.54 -12.87 -30.54
C SER A 8 2.12 -12.64 -31.03
N THR A 9 1.86 -12.93 -32.30
CA THR A 9 0.52 -12.86 -32.90
C THR A 9 -0.38 -13.92 -32.26
N ASP A 10 -1.52 -13.50 -31.70
CA ASP A 10 -2.51 -14.42 -31.12
C ASP A 10 -3.00 -15.38 -32.23
N PRO A 11 -2.96 -16.71 -32.02
CA PRO A 11 -3.43 -17.68 -33.01
C PRO A 11 -4.90 -17.49 -33.41
N HIS A 12 -5.73 -16.87 -32.56
CA HIS A 12 -7.11 -16.55 -32.90
C HIS A 12 -7.23 -15.32 -33.80
N GLU A 13 -6.36 -14.32 -33.63
CA GLU A 13 -6.31 -13.12 -34.48
C GLU A 13 -5.87 -13.48 -35.90
N ALA A 14 -4.82 -14.30 -36.03
CA ALA A 14 -4.36 -14.83 -37.32
C ALA A 14 -5.45 -15.62 -38.06
N ALA A 15 -6.28 -16.39 -37.34
CA ALA A 15 -7.39 -17.14 -37.93
C ALA A 15 -8.54 -16.24 -38.41
N VAL A 16 -8.78 -15.11 -37.72
CA VAL A 16 -9.76 -14.10 -38.15
C VAL A 16 -9.26 -13.40 -39.41
N GLU A 17 -8.02 -12.92 -39.42
CA GLU A 17 -7.43 -12.25 -40.57
C GLU A 17 -7.44 -13.14 -41.82
N GLN A 18 -7.07 -14.42 -41.68
CA GLN A 18 -7.13 -15.35 -42.80
C GLN A 18 -8.55 -15.51 -43.35
N ALA A 19 -9.55 -15.69 -42.48
CA ALA A 19 -10.93 -15.88 -42.90
C ALA A 19 -11.52 -14.61 -43.55
N GLU A 20 -11.13 -13.43 -43.08
CA GLU A 20 -11.50 -12.15 -43.70
C GLU A 20 -10.85 -11.95 -45.07
N GLN A 21 -9.57 -12.32 -45.21
CA GLN A 21 -8.90 -12.31 -46.51
C GLN A 21 -9.55 -13.27 -47.51
N GLU A 22 -9.96 -14.47 -47.06
CA GLU A 22 -10.71 -15.42 -47.90
C GLU A 22 -12.05 -14.82 -48.35
N ALA A 23 -12.78 -14.16 -47.44
CA ALA A 23 -14.04 -13.48 -47.77
C ALA A 23 -13.85 -12.33 -48.77
N ALA A 24 -12.84 -11.49 -48.56
CA ALA A 24 -12.52 -10.38 -49.46
C ALA A 24 -12.12 -10.86 -50.86
N LYS A 25 -11.31 -11.93 -50.96
CA LYS A 25 -10.93 -12.54 -52.25
C LYS A 25 -12.14 -13.12 -52.99
N ALA A 26 -13.07 -13.75 -52.28
CA ALA A 26 -14.30 -14.28 -52.88
C ALA A 26 -15.22 -13.16 -53.40
N GLU A 27 -15.33 -12.04 -52.68
CA GLU A 27 -16.06 -10.85 -53.17
C GLU A 27 -15.41 -10.21 -54.40
N GLN A 28 -14.08 -10.07 -54.39
CA GLN A 28 -13.33 -9.55 -55.54
C GLN A 28 -13.51 -10.43 -56.79
N LEU A 29 -13.50 -11.76 -56.61
CA LEU A 29 -13.76 -12.71 -57.70
C LEU A 29 -15.17 -12.53 -58.28
N LEU A 30 -16.19 -12.41 -57.42
CA LEU A 30 -17.56 -12.18 -57.87
C LEU A 30 -17.67 -10.84 -58.63
N ALA A 31 -17.12 -9.76 -58.09
CA ALA A 31 -17.14 -8.45 -58.73
C ALA A 31 -16.45 -8.45 -60.10
N ALA A 32 -15.33 -9.16 -60.23
CA ALA A 32 -14.61 -9.31 -61.49
C ALA A 32 -15.42 -10.10 -62.54
N LEU A 33 -16.13 -11.16 -62.12
CA LEU A 33 -17.01 -11.91 -63.02
C LEU A 33 -18.22 -11.08 -63.45
N GLU A 34 -18.80 -10.30 -62.54
CA GLU A 34 -19.92 -9.40 -62.87
C GLU A 34 -19.51 -8.28 -63.83
N GLU A 35 -18.30 -7.72 -63.70
CA GLU A 35 -17.79 -6.72 -64.65
C GLU A 35 -17.56 -7.30 -66.04
N ARG A 36 -16.96 -8.50 -66.15
CA ARG A 36 -16.79 -9.19 -67.44
C ARG A 36 -18.11 -9.44 -68.16
N VAL A 37 -19.17 -9.77 -67.41
CA VAL A 37 -20.52 -9.92 -67.97
C VAL A 37 -21.06 -8.58 -68.48
N ARG A 38 -20.79 -7.46 -67.79
CA ARG A 38 -21.16 -6.11 -68.27
C ARG A 38 -20.41 -5.73 -69.54
N ASP A 39 -19.14 -6.14 -69.68
CA ASP A 39 -18.31 -5.92 -70.87
C ASP A 39 -18.70 -6.80 -72.07
N GLY A 40 -19.65 -7.72 -71.90
CA GLY A 40 -20.14 -8.59 -72.98
C GLY A 40 -19.33 -9.88 -73.17
N ASP A 41 -18.59 -10.33 -72.14
CA ASP A 41 -17.88 -11.60 -72.19
C ASP A 41 -18.84 -12.80 -72.09
N GLU A 42 -19.16 -13.40 -73.23
CA GLU A 42 -20.04 -14.57 -73.35
C GLU A 42 -19.47 -15.85 -72.71
N GLN A 43 -18.17 -15.87 -72.35
CA GLN A 43 -17.56 -17.04 -71.70
C GLN A 43 -17.94 -17.14 -70.22
N VAL A 44 -18.46 -16.07 -69.61
CA VAL A 44 -18.92 -16.10 -68.20
C VAL A 44 -20.34 -16.66 -68.15
N THR A 45 -20.48 -17.81 -67.49
CA THR A 45 -21.76 -18.50 -67.39
C THR A 45 -22.55 -18.08 -66.14
N ALA A 46 -23.88 -18.20 -66.19
CA ALA A 46 -24.74 -17.98 -65.02
C ALA A 46 -24.38 -18.89 -63.84
N GLN A 47 -23.91 -20.11 -64.12
CA GLN A 47 -23.45 -21.04 -63.09
C GLN A 47 -22.21 -20.50 -62.35
N GLN A 48 -21.22 -19.95 -63.05
CA GLN A 48 -20.03 -19.37 -62.42
C GLN A 48 -20.37 -18.19 -61.50
N LEU A 49 -21.35 -17.35 -61.88
CA LEU A 49 -21.84 -16.28 -61.01
C LEU A 49 -22.55 -16.83 -59.76
N ALA A 50 -23.35 -17.88 -59.92
CA ALA A 50 -24.01 -18.55 -58.79
C ALA A 50 -22.97 -19.15 -57.82
N ASP A 51 -22.01 -19.90 -58.34
CA ASP A 51 -20.94 -20.52 -57.57
C ASP A 51 -20.09 -19.48 -56.82
N ALA A 52 -19.73 -18.37 -57.50
CA ALA A 52 -18.98 -17.28 -56.87
C ALA A 52 -19.78 -16.58 -55.75
N ARG A 53 -21.11 -16.42 -55.92
CA ARG A 53 -21.99 -15.88 -54.87
C ARG A 53 -22.08 -16.81 -53.68
N GLU A 54 -22.22 -18.11 -53.89
CA GLU A 54 -22.25 -19.10 -52.83
C GLU A 54 -20.92 -19.17 -52.08
N LEU A 55 -19.80 -19.15 -52.82
CA LEU A 55 -18.46 -19.08 -52.25
C LEU A 55 -18.27 -17.85 -51.38
N GLY A 56 -18.69 -16.66 -51.87
CA GLY A 56 -18.64 -15.42 -51.09
C GLY A 56 -19.48 -15.47 -49.82
N ARG A 57 -20.70 -16.02 -49.89
CA ARG A 57 -21.56 -16.21 -48.71
C ARG A 57 -20.92 -17.16 -47.69
N PHE A 58 -20.37 -18.27 -48.15
CA PHE A 58 -19.71 -19.23 -47.26
C PHE A 58 -18.46 -18.66 -46.60
N ALA A 59 -17.63 -17.93 -47.36
CA ALA A 59 -16.44 -17.28 -46.83
C ALA A 59 -16.78 -16.22 -45.77
N LYS A 60 -17.85 -15.43 -45.96
CA LYS A 60 -18.36 -14.50 -44.95
C LYS A 60 -18.79 -15.21 -43.66
N LEU A 61 -19.56 -16.30 -43.77
CA LEU A 61 -19.96 -17.09 -42.60
C LEU A 61 -18.76 -17.65 -41.84
N ARG A 62 -17.71 -18.07 -42.56
CA ARG A 62 -16.45 -18.51 -41.93
C ARG A 62 -15.72 -17.38 -41.21
N ALA A 63 -15.66 -16.18 -41.80
CA ALA A 63 -15.09 -15.00 -41.15
C ALA A 63 -15.85 -14.63 -39.88
N GLU A 64 -17.19 -14.61 -39.92
CA GLU A 64 -18.03 -14.37 -38.74
C GLU A 64 -17.83 -15.43 -37.66
N ALA A 65 -17.76 -16.71 -38.05
CA ALA A 65 -17.50 -17.80 -37.12
C ALA A 65 -16.11 -17.70 -36.46
N ALA A 66 -15.10 -17.31 -37.23
CA ALA A 66 -13.74 -17.05 -36.72
C ALA A 66 -13.76 -15.89 -35.71
N ARG A 67 -14.40 -14.76 -36.03
CA ARG A 67 -14.56 -13.61 -35.11
C ARG A 67 -15.24 -14.02 -33.81
N ARG A 68 -16.40 -14.68 -33.88
CA ARG A 68 -17.11 -15.17 -32.68
C ARG A 68 -16.31 -16.18 -31.87
N LYS A 69 -15.40 -16.94 -32.49
CA LYS A 69 -14.51 -17.85 -31.79
C LYS A 69 -13.39 -17.08 -31.07
N ALA A 70 -12.78 -16.10 -31.72
CA ALA A 70 -11.77 -15.23 -31.14
C ALA A 70 -12.33 -14.43 -29.95
N GLU A 71 -13.51 -13.82 -30.09
CA GLU A 71 -14.19 -13.08 -29.01
C GLU A 71 -14.44 -13.96 -27.78
N ARG A 72 -14.91 -15.20 -27.98
CA ARG A 72 -15.12 -16.16 -26.88
C ARG A 72 -13.80 -16.56 -26.21
N ALA A 73 -12.74 -16.77 -26.99
CA ALA A 73 -11.42 -17.10 -26.45
C ALA A 73 -10.86 -15.92 -25.62
N ALA A 74 -10.96 -14.69 -26.13
CA ALA A 74 -10.54 -13.48 -25.42
C ALA A 74 -11.32 -13.28 -24.12
N ALA A 75 -12.65 -13.46 -24.14
CA ALA A 75 -13.47 -13.37 -22.93
C ALA A 75 -13.09 -14.43 -21.87
N GLN A 76 -12.80 -15.66 -22.29
CA GLN A 76 -12.34 -16.71 -21.39
C GLN A 76 -10.94 -16.42 -20.82
N ALA A 77 -10.02 -15.89 -21.63
CA ALA A 77 -8.69 -15.50 -21.18
C ALA A 77 -8.77 -14.39 -20.12
N ALA A 78 -9.57 -13.35 -20.38
CA ALA A 78 -9.79 -12.25 -19.42
C ALA A 78 -10.42 -12.75 -18.10
N GLU A 79 -11.37 -13.69 -18.16
CA GLU A 79 -11.95 -14.28 -16.95
C GLU A 79 -10.93 -15.09 -16.15
N ARG A 80 -10.07 -15.88 -16.80
CA ARG A 80 -9.00 -16.60 -16.11
C ARG A 80 -7.99 -15.66 -15.47
N GLU A 81 -7.64 -14.56 -16.13
CA GLU A 81 -6.75 -13.55 -15.57
C GLU A 81 -7.37 -12.86 -14.35
N ARG A 82 -8.68 -12.54 -14.40
CA ARG A 82 -9.42 -12.04 -13.24
C ARG A 82 -9.40 -13.04 -12.08
N GLN A 83 -9.68 -14.31 -12.34
CA GLN A 83 -9.67 -15.37 -11.33
C GLN A 83 -8.28 -15.51 -10.69
N HIS A 84 -7.23 -15.62 -11.51
CA HIS A 84 -5.85 -15.70 -11.02
C HIS A 84 -5.44 -14.48 -10.19
N THR A 85 -5.81 -13.27 -10.63
CA THR A 85 -5.53 -12.03 -9.88
C THR A 85 -6.28 -12.01 -8.55
N THR A 86 -7.53 -12.47 -8.54
CA THR A 86 -8.36 -12.57 -7.33
C THR A 86 -7.80 -13.59 -6.35
N GLU A 87 -7.41 -14.78 -6.82
CA GLU A 87 -6.77 -15.82 -6.01
C GLU A 87 -5.47 -15.32 -5.38
N ARG A 88 -4.63 -14.63 -6.15
CA ARG A 88 -3.40 -14.02 -5.64
C ARG A 88 -3.67 -12.96 -4.59
N ALA A 89 -4.68 -12.11 -4.78
CA ALA A 89 -5.07 -11.12 -3.77
C ALA A 89 -5.58 -11.79 -2.49
N LEU A 90 -6.37 -12.86 -2.60
CA LEU A 90 -6.84 -13.63 -1.45
C LEU A 90 -5.70 -14.35 -0.72
N ALA A 91 -4.72 -14.88 -1.45
CA ALA A 91 -3.53 -15.48 -0.84
C ALA A 91 -2.73 -14.46 -0.02
N LEU A 92 -2.51 -13.26 -0.56
CA LEU A 92 -1.85 -12.17 0.18
C LEU A 92 -2.63 -11.74 1.43
N LEU A 93 -3.97 -11.70 1.35
CA LEU A 93 -4.81 -11.41 2.51
C LEU A 93 -4.79 -12.54 3.54
N ALA A 94 -4.68 -13.79 3.11
CA ALA A 94 -4.59 -14.95 3.99
C ALA A 94 -3.26 -15.00 4.76
N GLU A 95 -2.15 -14.61 4.12
CA GLU A 95 -0.83 -14.46 4.75
C GLU A 95 -0.85 -13.42 5.89
N HIS A 96 -1.63 -12.35 5.72
CA HIS A 96 -1.74 -11.25 6.67
C HIS A 96 -3.09 -11.27 7.40
N SER A 97 -3.24 -12.19 8.34
CA SER A 97 -4.47 -12.28 9.15
C SER A 97 -4.71 -10.99 9.97
N PRO A 98 -5.91 -10.38 9.90
CA PRO A 98 -6.31 -9.29 10.79
C PRO A 98 -6.18 -9.65 12.27
N ARG A 99 -6.32 -10.94 12.61
CA ARG A 99 -6.13 -11.45 13.97
C ARG A 99 -4.68 -11.31 14.43
N THR A 100 -3.71 -11.61 13.57
CA THR A 100 -2.29 -11.43 13.87
C THR A 100 -1.99 -9.96 14.14
N LEU A 101 -2.51 -9.05 13.31
CA LEU A 101 -2.35 -7.61 13.53
C LEU A 101 -3.01 -7.17 14.84
N ALA A 102 -4.23 -7.61 15.13
CA ALA A 102 -4.91 -7.30 16.39
C ALA A 102 -4.13 -7.80 17.62
N THR A 103 -3.55 -9.00 17.55
CA THR A 103 -2.68 -9.54 18.62
C THR A 103 -1.43 -8.69 18.80
N LYS A 104 -0.75 -8.28 17.72
CA LYS A 104 0.42 -7.39 17.79
C LYS A 104 0.06 -6.02 18.35
N TYR A 105 -1.10 -5.48 17.96
CA TYR A 105 -1.62 -4.22 18.49
C TYR A 105 -1.91 -4.30 19.99
N ALA A 106 -2.57 -5.37 20.45
CA ALA A 106 -2.82 -5.59 21.87
C ALA A 106 -1.50 -5.67 22.66
N ALA A 107 -0.53 -6.44 22.15
CA ALA A 107 0.80 -6.54 22.78
C ALA A 107 1.52 -5.19 22.86
N ALA A 108 1.46 -4.37 21.79
CA ALA A 108 2.04 -3.02 21.80
C ALA A 108 1.38 -2.10 22.82
N ARG A 109 0.03 -2.15 22.92
CA ARG A 109 -0.73 -1.37 23.92
C ARG A 109 -0.35 -1.77 25.33
N ASP A 110 -0.29 -3.06 25.62
CA ASP A 110 0.01 -3.57 26.96
C ASP A 110 1.47 -3.26 27.34
N ALA A 111 2.41 -3.35 26.38
CA ALA A 111 3.80 -2.93 26.58
C ALA A 111 3.92 -1.42 26.88
N LEU A 112 3.14 -0.59 26.18
CA LEU A 112 3.11 0.85 26.42
C LEU A 112 2.56 1.20 27.81
N ALA A 113 1.50 0.51 28.23
CA ALA A 113 0.95 0.67 29.57
C ALA A 113 1.98 0.30 30.65
N ALA A 114 2.69 -0.82 30.48
CA ALA A 114 3.75 -1.25 31.38
C ALA A 114 4.91 -0.24 31.43
N PHE A 115 5.29 0.33 30.27
CA PHE A 115 6.32 1.37 30.18
C PHE A 115 5.96 2.65 30.93
N ILE A 116 4.71 3.10 30.85
CA ILE A 116 4.23 4.27 31.59
C ILE A 116 4.30 4.01 33.10
N VAL A 117 3.80 2.86 33.56
CA VAL A 117 3.86 2.47 34.99
C VAL A 117 5.31 2.43 35.49
N ALA A 118 6.23 1.85 34.71
CA ALA A 118 7.65 1.81 35.06
C ALA A 118 8.28 3.21 35.10
N SER A 119 7.89 4.10 34.18
CA SER A 119 8.34 5.49 34.15
C SER A 119 7.89 6.27 35.38
N ASP A 120 6.63 6.12 35.79
CA ASP A 120 6.09 6.77 36.98
C ASP A 120 6.77 6.24 38.26
N ALA A 121 6.99 4.92 38.34
CA ALA A 121 7.70 4.31 39.46
C ALA A 121 9.16 4.80 39.56
N PHE A 122 9.83 4.98 38.43
CA PHE A 122 11.17 5.56 38.37
C PHE A 122 11.17 7.01 38.87
N ASP A 123 10.22 7.83 38.41
CA ASP A 123 10.11 9.24 38.82
C ASP A 123 9.84 9.35 40.35
N ALA A 124 9.02 8.45 40.90
CA ALA A 124 8.78 8.35 42.33
C ALA A 124 10.07 7.99 43.10
N ALA A 125 10.83 6.99 42.63
CA ALA A 125 12.09 6.57 43.25
C ALA A 125 13.15 7.69 43.21
N VAL A 126 13.25 8.43 42.10
CA VAL A 126 14.12 9.61 41.97
C VAL A 126 13.71 10.68 42.97
N THR A 127 12.41 10.93 43.13
CA THR A 127 11.88 11.90 44.09
C THR A 127 12.18 11.52 45.54
N GLU A 128 12.04 10.24 45.88
CA GLU A 128 12.36 9.72 47.22
C GLU A 128 13.86 9.80 47.52
N ALA A 129 14.71 9.36 46.58
CA ALA A 129 16.16 9.45 46.70
C ALA A 129 16.62 10.90 46.88
N ALA A 130 16.05 11.82 46.12
CA ALA A 130 16.28 13.26 46.27
C ALA A 130 15.92 13.76 47.67
N ALA A 131 14.81 13.30 48.25
CA ALA A 131 14.40 13.67 49.60
C ALA A 131 15.39 13.14 50.67
N LEU A 132 15.82 11.88 50.54
CA LEU A 132 16.82 11.28 51.43
C LEU A 132 18.15 12.03 51.39
N LEU A 133 18.64 12.36 50.20
CA LEU A 133 19.89 13.11 50.03
C LEU A 133 19.81 14.52 50.64
N ARG A 134 18.68 15.22 50.49
CA ARG A 134 18.44 16.49 51.20
C ARG A 134 18.49 16.33 52.71
N SER A 135 17.86 15.28 53.25
CA SER A 135 17.84 15.02 54.69
C SER A 135 19.24 14.73 55.27
N ALA A 136 20.14 14.18 54.43
CA ALA A 136 21.53 13.90 54.78
C ALA A 136 22.46 15.14 54.66
N GLY A 137 21.94 16.31 54.31
CA GLY A 137 22.73 17.52 54.13
C GLY A 137 23.55 17.55 52.83
N ALA A 138 23.22 16.70 51.84
CA ALA A 138 23.90 16.74 50.55
C ALA A 138 23.59 18.06 49.82
N PRO A 139 24.60 18.80 49.34
CA PRO A 139 24.39 20.09 48.68
C PRO A 139 23.60 19.89 47.38
N GLN A 140 22.56 20.71 47.18
CA GLN A 140 21.78 20.71 45.95
C GLN A 140 22.62 21.32 44.83
N CYS A 141 22.93 20.54 43.79
CA CYS A 141 23.54 21.06 42.57
C CYS A 141 22.41 21.62 41.69
N ALA A 142 22.07 22.89 41.89
CA ALA A 142 21.19 23.64 40.98
C ALA A 142 22.06 24.41 39.99
N GLY A 143 21.86 24.19 38.68
CA GLY A 143 22.59 24.90 37.64
C GLY A 143 22.50 24.24 36.26
N SER A 144 22.74 25.03 35.22
CA SER A 144 23.00 24.55 33.86
C SER A 144 24.28 23.70 33.83
N PRO A 145 24.51 22.89 32.77
CA PRO A 145 25.78 22.23 32.54
C PRO A 145 27.01 23.17 32.62
N GLU A 146 26.83 24.47 32.40
CA GLU A 146 27.91 25.46 32.44
C GLU A 146 28.21 25.96 33.87
N ASP A 147 27.21 25.91 34.76
CA ASP A 147 27.38 26.19 36.20
C ASP A 147 28.15 25.05 36.94
N MET A 148 28.52 23.99 36.23
CA MET A 148 29.16 22.77 36.75
C MET A 148 30.67 22.90 37.07
N GLN A 149 31.29 24.05 36.81
CA GLN A 149 32.76 24.21 36.98
C GLN A 149 33.20 24.60 38.41
N GLY A 150 32.29 24.70 39.37
CA GLY A 150 32.64 24.96 40.77
C GLY A 150 33.26 23.75 41.49
N PRO A 151 34.28 23.97 42.37
CA PRO A 151 34.92 22.89 43.13
C PRO A 151 33.90 22.17 44.03
N PRO A 152 34.01 20.84 44.21
CA PRO A 152 33.10 20.08 45.05
C PRO A 152 33.21 20.52 46.51
N ALA A 153 32.10 20.49 47.25
CA ALA A 153 32.08 20.79 48.68
C ALA A 153 32.90 19.78 49.51
N SER A 154 33.14 18.57 48.98
CA SER A 154 34.02 17.55 49.55
C SER A 154 34.43 16.54 48.46
N PRO A 155 35.65 15.95 48.52
CA PRO A 155 36.10 14.92 47.56
C PRO A 155 35.25 13.63 47.56
N THR A 156 34.50 13.37 48.64
CA THR A 156 33.73 12.14 48.82
C THR A 156 32.22 12.35 48.87
N ALA A 157 31.73 13.58 48.72
CA ALA A 157 30.30 13.86 48.76
C ALA A 157 29.64 13.43 47.44
N PRO A 158 28.63 12.54 47.45
CA PRO A 158 27.86 12.23 46.25
C PRO A 158 27.16 13.49 45.75
N ARG A 159 27.40 13.84 44.48
CA ARG A 159 26.67 14.90 43.78
C ARG A 159 25.43 14.29 43.12
N TRP A 160 24.29 14.94 43.27
CA TRP A 160 23.05 14.54 42.62
C TRP A 160 22.39 15.76 41.98
N TYR A 161 21.77 15.54 40.82
CA TYR A 161 21.30 16.59 39.93
C TYR A 161 19.79 16.46 39.74
N PHE A 162 19.09 17.60 39.74
CA PHE A 162 17.67 17.66 39.44
C PHE A 162 17.48 18.64 38.27
N ALA A 163 17.42 18.13 37.06
CA ALA A 163 17.08 18.93 35.89
C ALA A 163 15.55 19.05 35.83
N LEU A 164 15.03 20.24 36.13
CA LEU A 164 13.59 20.50 36.21
C LEU A 164 12.98 20.88 34.84
N SER A 165 13.64 20.56 33.74
CA SER A 165 13.14 20.89 32.41
C SER A 165 12.77 19.63 31.67
N GLY A 166 11.52 19.54 31.20
CA GLY A 166 11.04 18.53 30.24
C GLY A 166 11.72 18.60 28.86
N ALA A 167 13.01 18.92 28.82
CA ALA A 167 13.88 18.84 27.67
C ALA A 167 14.67 17.54 27.78
N THR A 168 14.60 16.73 26.73
CA THR A 168 15.43 15.55 26.50
C THR A 168 16.88 15.81 26.90
N VAL A 169 17.41 15.00 27.82
CA VAL A 169 18.81 15.03 28.24
C VAL A 169 19.55 13.96 27.45
N HIS A 170 20.50 14.39 26.63
CA HIS A 170 21.47 13.50 26.01
C HIS A 170 22.57 13.20 27.03
N LEU A 171 22.62 11.98 27.55
CA LEU A 171 23.76 11.50 28.34
C LEU A 171 24.72 10.81 27.36
N GLY A 172 25.95 11.34 27.26
CA GLY A 172 26.91 11.00 26.22
C GLY A 172 27.35 9.53 26.15
N GLY A 173 27.92 9.16 25.00
CA GLY A 173 28.62 7.90 24.74
C GLY A 173 27.84 6.90 23.88
N ASP A 174 26.66 6.50 24.36
CA ASP A 174 26.04 5.23 23.92
C ASP A 174 24.71 5.39 23.14
N ASP A 175 24.47 6.52 22.48
CA ASP A 175 23.25 6.81 21.68
C ASP A 175 21.89 6.73 22.44
N VAL A 176 21.89 6.45 23.75
CA VAL A 176 20.67 6.36 24.55
C VAL A 176 20.12 7.75 24.88
N ARG A 177 18.88 8.02 24.45
CA ARG A 177 18.16 9.27 24.75
C ARG A 177 17.34 9.11 26.01
N HIS A 178 17.49 10.03 26.95
CA HIS A 178 16.67 10.08 28.15
C HIS A 178 15.83 11.36 28.19
N ALA A 179 14.64 11.24 28.78
CA ALA A 179 13.76 12.35 29.06
C ALA A 179 13.16 12.18 30.46
N ASP A 180 12.85 13.30 31.10
CA ASP A 180 12.25 13.31 32.42
C ASP A 180 10.72 13.36 32.33
N GLY A 181 10.07 12.48 33.09
CA GLY A 181 8.62 12.29 33.03
C GLY A 181 8.18 11.28 31.97
N ALA A 182 7.15 10.48 32.32
CA ALA A 182 6.58 9.46 31.44
C ALA A 182 6.18 9.98 30.04
N ALA A 183 5.61 11.19 29.97
CA ALA A 183 5.19 11.79 28.70
C ALA A 183 6.36 12.12 27.77
N ALA A 184 7.48 12.62 28.31
CA ALA A 184 8.65 12.96 27.51
C ALA A 184 9.40 11.69 27.06
N ARG A 185 9.48 10.67 27.92
CA ARG A 185 10.03 9.35 27.55
C ARG A 185 9.22 8.66 26.46
N LEU A 186 7.89 8.79 26.51
CA LEU A 186 7.00 8.31 25.46
C LEU A 186 7.27 9.03 24.12
N ALA A 187 7.47 10.34 24.14
CA ALA A 187 7.80 11.10 22.93
C ALA A 187 9.13 10.64 22.30
N VAL A 188 10.15 10.37 23.12
CA VAL A 188 11.44 9.81 22.65
C VAL A 188 11.25 8.42 22.03
N LEU A 189 10.49 7.53 22.70
CA LEU A 189 10.18 6.19 22.19
C LEU A 189 9.49 6.25 20.82
N LEU A 190 8.56 7.18 20.63
CA LEU A 190 7.87 7.36 19.35
C LEU A 190 8.82 7.87 18.24
N ASP A 191 9.72 8.82 18.53
CA ASP A 191 10.75 9.27 17.55
C ASP A 191 11.69 8.13 17.17
N ASP A 192 12.09 7.30 18.13
CA ASP A 192 12.97 6.16 17.88
C ASP A 192 12.27 5.07 17.05
N LEU A 193 10.98 4.81 17.29
CA LEU A 193 10.16 3.91 16.48
C LEU A 193 10.00 4.42 15.05
N ASP A 194 9.76 5.73 14.85
CA ASP A 194 9.67 6.34 13.53
C ASP A 194 10.98 6.19 12.74
N ARG A 195 12.13 6.39 13.41
CA ARG A 195 13.46 6.17 12.81
C ARG A 195 13.69 4.71 12.46
N ALA A 196 13.40 3.79 13.38
CA ALA A 196 13.62 2.35 13.19
C ALA A 196 12.75 1.79 12.06
N ALA A 197 11.53 2.30 11.92
CA ALA A 197 10.62 1.95 10.82
C ALA A 197 11.09 2.48 9.46
N GLY A 198 12.16 3.28 9.41
CA GLY A 198 12.65 3.88 8.17
C GLY A 198 11.63 4.81 7.53
N ILE A 199 10.67 5.32 8.31
CA ILE A 199 9.71 6.35 7.91
C ILE A 199 10.53 7.63 7.74
N ARG A 200 11.23 7.73 6.61
CA ARG A 200 11.98 8.93 6.23
C ARG A 200 11.00 10.10 6.32
N LYS A 201 11.44 11.17 6.99
CA LYS A 201 10.88 12.52 6.88
C LYS A 201 10.85 12.88 5.39
N ALA A 202 9.82 12.48 4.66
CA ALA A 202 9.55 13.09 3.37
C ALA A 202 9.40 14.58 3.67
N GLY A 203 10.06 15.44 2.90
CA GLY A 203 10.07 16.89 3.12
C GLY A 203 8.67 17.52 3.18
N ASP A 204 7.63 16.76 2.85
CA ASP A 204 6.22 17.12 2.88
C ASP A 204 5.31 16.09 3.62
N ALA A 205 5.87 15.21 4.47
CA ALA A 205 5.05 14.28 5.27
C ALA A 205 4.23 15.04 6.33
N PRO A 206 2.97 14.62 6.59
CA PRO A 206 2.01 15.37 7.38
C PRO A 206 2.47 15.60 8.84
N GLU A 207 1.92 16.66 9.44
CA GLU A 207 1.98 17.15 10.84
C GLU A 207 1.84 16.12 11.99
N PHE A 208 1.92 14.83 11.70
CA PHE A 208 1.80 13.72 12.64
C PHE A 208 2.81 13.81 13.80
N THR A 209 3.88 14.59 13.66
CA THR A 209 4.91 14.78 14.67
C THR A 209 4.82 16.12 15.43
N ARG A 210 3.84 16.99 15.13
CA ARG A 210 3.76 18.34 15.75
C ARG A 210 2.54 18.59 16.63
N ALA A 211 1.43 17.89 16.45
CA ALA A 211 0.23 18.09 17.26
C ALA A 211 0.19 17.11 18.44
N PRO A 212 -0.18 17.55 19.67
CA PRO A 212 -0.33 16.65 20.80
C PRO A 212 -1.34 15.53 20.46
N ILE A 213 -1.02 14.29 20.85
CA ILE A 213 -1.72 13.04 20.56
C ILE A 213 -3.27 13.15 20.64
N ILE A 214 -3.77 14.00 21.53
CA ILE A 214 -5.19 14.31 21.73
C ILE A 214 -5.84 14.95 20.49
N GLU A 215 -5.21 15.95 19.86
CA GLU A 215 -5.74 16.57 18.63
C GLU A 215 -5.79 15.57 17.47
N GLN A 216 -4.83 14.65 17.42
CA GLN A 216 -4.74 13.65 16.36
C GLN A 216 -5.82 12.57 16.52
N ALA A 217 -6.07 12.11 17.75
CA ALA A 217 -7.18 11.21 18.04
C ALA A 217 -8.54 11.84 17.65
N HIS A 218 -8.70 13.16 17.87
CA HIS A 218 -9.88 13.90 17.44
C HIS A 218 -10.01 14.02 15.91
N ARG A 219 -8.92 14.33 15.19
CA ARG A 219 -8.91 14.38 13.71
C ARG A 219 -9.19 13.01 13.08
N ALA A 220 -8.55 11.95 13.56
CA ALA A 220 -8.76 10.58 13.07
C ALA A 220 -10.20 10.09 13.30
N ARG A 221 -10.77 10.38 14.48
CA ARG A 221 -12.18 10.08 14.78
C ARG A 221 -13.15 10.87 13.90
N GLY A 222 -12.81 12.12 13.54
CA GLY A 222 -13.58 12.93 12.59
C GLY A 222 -13.52 12.41 11.16
N ALA A 223 -12.34 11.99 10.70
CA ALA A 223 -12.13 11.50 9.33
C ALA A 223 -12.75 10.12 9.06
N LEU A 224 -12.80 9.25 10.08
CA LEU A 224 -13.39 7.90 9.97
C LEU A 224 -14.92 7.90 10.09
N ARG A 225 -15.52 8.94 10.67
CA ARG A 225 -16.96 8.99 10.94
C ARG A 225 -17.83 8.86 9.68
N PRO A 226 -17.55 9.55 8.56
CA PRO A 226 -18.33 9.38 7.32
C PRO A 226 -18.24 7.97 6.72
N GLN A 227 -17.14 7.25 6.96
CA GLN A 227 -16.96 5.88 6.46
C GLN A 227 -17.71 4.86 7.34
N LEU A 228 -17.72 5.08 8.65
CA LEU A 228 -18.51 4.28 9.60
C LEU A 228 -20.01 4.50 9.41
N ASP A 229 -20.44 5.74 9.16
CA ASP A 229 -21.84 6.07 8.87
C ASP A 229 -22.29 5.41 7.56
N ARG A 230 -21.47 5.43 6.50
CA ARG A 230 -21.75 4.68 5.25
C ARG A 230 -21.83 3.17 5.44
N LEU A 231 -21.04 2.59 6.36
CA LEU A 231 -21.10 1.17 6.69
C LEU A 231 -22.34 0.83 7.53
N ALA A 232 -22.82 1.76 8.35
CA ALA A 232 -24.05 1.61 9.12
C ALA A 232 -25.31 1.76 8.24
N ASP A 233 -25.25 2.62 7.22
CA ASP A 233 -26.33 2.86 6.25
C ASP A 233 -26.33 1.88 5.07
N ALA A 234 -25.31 1.01 4.96
CA ALA A 234 -25.25 -0.01 3.93
C ALA A 234 -26.44 -0.99 4.10
N PRO A 235 -27.28 -1.19 3.07
CA PRO A 235 -28.44 -2.06 3.17
C PRO A 235 -27.99 -3.49 3.49
N LYS A 236 -28.65 -4.12 4.47
CA LYS A 236 -28.41 -5.51 4.92
C LYS A 236 -28.88 -6.55 3.88
N GLU A 237 -28.52 -6.38 2.62
CA GLU A 237 -29.08 -7.17 1.51
C GLU A 237 -28.33 -8.48 1.21
N SER A 238 -27.36 -8.88 2.01
CA SER A 238 -26.53 -10.08 1.76
C SER A 238 -26.64 -11.17 2.83
N ALA A 239 -27.78 -11.25 3.53
CA ALA A 239 -28.13 -12.41 4.36
C ALA A 239 -29.33 -13.16 3.76
N LYS A 240 -29.08 -13.88 2.66
CA LYS A 240 -29.94 -14.97 2.16
C LYS A 240 -29.08 -16.09 1.62
#